data_AF-A0A9Q3IAK4-F1
#
_entry.id   AF-A0A9Q3IAK4-F1
#
_cell.length_a   1.000
_cell.length_b   1.000
_cell.length_c   1.000
_cell.angle_alpha   90.00
_cell.angle_beta   90.00
_cell.angle_gamma   90.00
#
_symmetry.space_group_name_H-M   'P 1'
#
loop_
_entity.id
_entity.type
_entity.pdbx_description
1 polymer ?
#
loop_
_entity_poly.entity_id
_entity_poly.type
_entity_poly.pdbx_seq_one_letter_code
_entity_poly.pdbx_strand_id
1 'polypeptide(L)'
;MQQITQIMDNCQAASSSEASRPPAFKTPSMESPECFDGTQPFKVRSFIQSFQLIFHNDLANFSQDRKKLLYATSFLIGRASKWIKAYLSNLTNKDQSYLFNSWKLFESQLFTLFGDPNEFRKAEAELDSLRMKKVGMYNYTFLISEVWSQELEIGVKDLSSMISGKDFHPGFWINWPAILQELTLFKT
;
A
#
# COMPACT_ATOMS: atom_id res chain seq x y z
N MET A 1 -44.74 11.88 14.87
CA MET A 1 -43.95 10.76 14.29
C MET A 1 -43.66 11.02 12.80
N GLN A 2 -42.98 12.12 12.43
CA GLN A 2 -42.77 12.49 11.00
C GLN A 2 -41.48 13.32 10.78
N GLN A 3 -40.30 12.87 11.22
CA GLN A 3 -39.04 13.63 11.01
C GLN A 3 -37.76 12.79 10.76
N ILE A 4 -37.85 11.48 10.45
CA ILE A 4 -36.67 10.59 10.40
C ILE A 4 -36.33 10.06 8.97
N THR A 5 -37.07 10.47 7.92
CA THR A 5 -36.94 9.86 6.58
C THR A 5 -36.65 10.87 5.47
N GLN A 6 -35.55 11.62 5.56
CA GLN A 6 -35.15 12.54 4.48
C GLN A 6 -33.64 12.88 4.43
N ILE A 7 -32.77 11.87 4.55
CA ILE A 7 -31.33 11.99 4.20
C ILE A 7 -30.87 10.71 3.49
N MET A 8 -31.30 10.50 2.23
CA MET A 8 -30.70 9.49 1.35
C MET A 8 -30.98 9.72 -0.13
N ASP A 9 -30.73 10.93 -0.63
CA ASP A 9 -30.65 11.24 -2.07
C ASP A 9 -29.73 12.44 -2.26
N ASN A 10 -28.45 12.20 -2.60
CA ASN A 10 -27.60 13.25 -3.18
C ASN A 10 -26.40 12.67 -3.95
N CYS A 11 -26.62 12.29 -5.20
CA CYS A 11 -25.56 11.95 -6.15
C CYS A 11 -25.90 12.50 -7.55
N GLN A 12 -25.94 13.83 -7.71
CA GLN A 12 -25.80 14.47 -9.03
C GLN A 12 -25.31 15.93 -8.97
N ALA A 13 -24.73 16.36 -10.10
CA ALA A 13 -23.71 17.40 -10.30
C ALA A 13 -24.05 18.87 -9.97
N ALA A 14 -22.99 19.68 -9.77
CA ALA A 14 -22.97 21.12 -10.02
C ALA A 14 -21.54 21.61 -10.36
N SER A 15 -21.41 22.70 -11.14
CA SER A 15 -20.12 23.21 -11.64
C SER A 15 -19.89 24.72 -11.40
N SER A 16 -18.63 25.08 -11.15
CA SER A 16 -17.94 26.34 -11.59
C SER A 16 -18.10 27.68 -10.83
N SER A 17 -17.02 28.49 -10.93
CA SER A 17 -16.76 29.86 -10.39
C SER A 17 -16.40 29.90 -8.87
N GLU A 18 -15.15 29.86 -8.37
CA GLU A 18 -13.88 30.55 -8.74
C GLU A 18 -14.04 32.10 -8.69
N ALA A 19 -13.14 32.93 -8.14
CA ALA A 19 -11.71 32.82 -7.74
C ALA A 19 -11.45 33.47 -6.34
N SER A 20 -10.23 33.70 -5.78
CA SER A 20 -8.83 33.57 -6.26
C SER A 20 -7.78 33.46 -5.12
N ARG A 21 -6.62 32.85 -5.40
CA ARG A 21 -5.35 32.75 -4.60
C ARG A 21 -4.28 32.12 -5.52
N PRO A 22 -2.94 32.27 -5.33
CA PRO A 22 -1.99 31.37 -6.00
C PRO A 22 -2.45 29.91 -5.81
N PRO A 23 -2.41 29.06 -6.85
CA PRO A 23 -3.03 27.75 -6.78
C PRO A 23 -2.28 26.88 -5.77
N ALA A 24 -2.80 26.87 -4.54
CA ALA A 24 -2.65 25.73 -3.65
C ALA A 24 -2.96 24.48 -4.47
N PHE A 25 -2.15 23.44 -4.33
CA PHE A 25 -2.33 22.18 -5.04
C PHE A 25 -3.78 21.72 -4.87
N LYS A 26 -4.61 22.00 -5.89
CA LYS A 26 -6.00 21.58 -5.91
C LYS A 26 -5.93 20.10 -6.18
N THR A 27 -5.97 19.28 -5.12
CA THR A 27 -6.23 17.85 -5.27
C THR A 27 -7.39 17.71 -6.25
N PRO A 28 -7.24 16.90 -7.33
CA PRO A 28 -8.36 16.57 -8.20
C PRO A 28 -9.55 16.18 -7.31
N SER A 29 -10.75 16.66 -7.66
CA SER A 29 -11.96 16.42 -6.87
C SER A 29 -12.00 14.97 -6.42
N MET A 30 -11.80 14.74 -5.13
CA MET A 30 -11.55 13.39 -4.64
C MET A 30 -12.73 12.49 -4.99
N GLU A 31 -12.43 11.33 -5.54
CA GLU A 31 -13.45 10.33 -5.85
C GLU A 31 -14.13 9.89 -4.54
N SER A 32 -15.46 9.85 -4.57
CA SER A 32 -16.26 9.43 -3.41
C SER A 32 -15.91 7.98 -3.03
N PRO A 33 -15.78 7.64 -1.73
CA PRO A 33 -15.53 6.27 -1.30
C PRO A 33 -16.56 5.28 -1.83
N GLU A 34 -16.10 4.09 -2.23
CA GLU A 34 -16.99 2.97 -2.56
C GLU A 34 -17.76 2.52 -1.30
N CYS A 35 -19.05 2.24 -1.42
CA CYS A 35 -19.82 1.65 -0.32
C CYS A 35 -19.33 0.22 -0.01
N PHE A 36 -19.21 -0.11 1.27
CA PHE A 36 -18.75 -1.43 1.73
C PHE A 36 -19.88 -2.22 2.40
N ASP A 37 -20.14 -3.42 1.87
CA ASP A 37 -21.24 -4.29 2.30
C ASP A 37 -20.82 -5.35 3.34
N GLY A 38 -19.52 -5.59 3.51
CA GLY A 38 -18.97 -6.66 4.35
C GLY A 38 -19.06 -8.07 3.75
N THR A 39 -19.14 -8.22 2.42
CA THR A 39 -19.13 -9.55 1.75
C THR A 39 -17.77 -9.95 1.19
N GLN A 40 -16.97 -9.00 0.72
CA GLN A 40 -15.67 -9.24 0.07
C GLN A 40 -14.49 -8.82 0.97
N PRO A 41 -13.77 -9.77 1.61
CA PRO A 41 -12.81 -9.40 2.65
C PRO A 41 -11.63 -8.55 2.19
N PHE A 42 -11.15 -8.80 0.97
CA PHE A 42 -10.05 -8.04 0.36
C PHE A 42 -10.41 -6.56 0.09
N LYS A 43 -11.70 -6.19 0.02
CA LYS A 43 -12.12 -4.78 -0.17
C LYS A 43 -11.98 -3.91 1.07
N VAL A 44 -11.90 -4.49 2.28
CA VAL A 44 -11.88 -3.70 3.53
C VAL A 44 -10.66 -2.78 3.62
N ARG A 45 -9.52 -3.20 3.06
CA ARG A 45 -8.28 -2.42 2.99
C ARG A 45 -8.45 -1.19 2.09
N SER A 46 -8.94 -1.37 0.87
CA SER A 46 -9.20 -0.28 -0.08
C SER A 46 -10.25 0.70 0.44
N PHE A 47 -11.30 0.18 1.08
CA PHE A 47 -12.32 0.99 1.76
C PHE A 47 -11.67 1.92 2.80
N ILE A 48 -10.93 1.38 3.78
CA ILE A 48 -10.25 2.17 4.81
C ILE A 48 -9.25 3.18 4.21
N GLN A 49 -8.48 2.79 3.19
CA GLN A 49 -7.50 3.65 2.53
C GLN A 49 -8.15 4.87 1.86
N SER A 50 -9.32 4.72 1.24
CA SER A 50 -10.05 5.85 0.63
C SER A 50 -10.39 6.94 1.66
N PHE A 51 -10.84 6.55 2.86
CA PHE A 51 -11.11 7.47 3.96
C PHE A 51 -9.85 8.11 4.54
N GLN A 52 -8.77 7.34 4.70
CA GLN A 52 -7.48 7.89 5.16
C GLN A 52 -7.02 9.03 4.23
N LEU A 53 -7.12 8.86 2.91
CA LEU A 53 -6.77 9.89 1.94
C LEU A 53 -7.65 11.15 2.09
N ILE A 54 -8.97 10.99 2.28
CA ILE A 54 -9.90 12.12 2.51
C ILE A 54 -9.56 12.87 3.80
N PHE A 55 -9.31 12.15 4.89
CA PHE A 55 -9.01 12.76 6.19
C PHE A 55 -7.66 13.47 6.21
N HIS A 56 -6.67 12.98 5.45
CA HIS A 56 -5.39 13.66 5.26
C HIS A 56 -5.51 14.89 4.37
N ASN A 57 -6.44 14.91 3.41
CA ASN A 57 -6.70 16.08 2.57
C ASN A 57 -7.43 17.21 3.32
N ASP A 58 -8.42 16.86 4.16
CA ASP A 58 -9.23 17.82 4.93
C ASP A 58 -9.11 17.62 6.44
N LEU A 59 -7.93 17.98 6.97
CA LEU A 59 -7.64 17.95 8.41
C LEU A 59 -8.54 18.88 9.25
N ALA A 60 -9.13 19.92 8.64
CA ALA A 60 -9.97 20.87 9.35
C ALA A 60 -11.32 20.25 9.70
N ASN A 61 -12.03 19.71 8.69
CA ASN A 61 -13.31 19.05 8.90
C ASN A 61 -13.14 17.72 9.66
N PHE A 62 -12.09 16.95 9.36
CA PHE A 62 -11.81 15.64 9.98
C PHE A 62 -10.84 15.68 11.16
N SER A 63 -10.77 16.82 11.86
CA SER A 63 -9.98 17.02 13.09
C SER A 63 -10.36 16.10 14.27
N GLN A 64 -11.58 15.56 14.30
CA GLN A 64 -12.08 14.68 15.36
C GLN A 64 -12.42 13.29 14.82
N ASP A 65 -11.96 12.24 15.50
CA ASP A 65 -12.23 10.85 15.11
C ASP A 65 -13.74 10.53 15.04
N ARG A 66 -14.55 11.10 15.95
CA ARG A 66 -16.01 10.94 15.89
C ARG A 66 -16.63 11.41 14.57
N LYS A 67 -16.07 12.45 13.94
CA LYS A 67 -16.51 12.93 12.60
C LYS A 67 -16.06 11.98 11.50
N LYS A 68 -14.81 11.49 11.56
CA LYS A 68 -14.25 10.48 10.64
C LYS A 68 -15.11 9.22 10.61
N LEU A 69 -15.46 8.70 11.79
CA LEU A 69 -16.33 7.55 11.92
C LEU A 69 -17.74 7.83 11.40
N LEU A 70 -18.38 8.93 11.83
CA LEU A 70 -19.74 9.23 11.39
C LEU A 70 -19.83 9.27 9.85
N TYR A 71 -18.84 9.89 9.20
CA TYR A 71 -18.70 9.89 7.74
C TYR A 71 -18.46 8.49 7.18
N ALA A 72 -17.45 7.73 7.66
CA ALA A 72 -17.19 6.38 7.15
C ALA A 72 -18.38 5.42 7.33
N THR A 73 -19.14 5.56 8.41
CA THR A 73 -20.31 4.71 8.69
C THR A 73 -21.49 4.95 7.74
N SER A 74 -21.58 6.10 7.05
CA SER A 74 -22.63 6.32 6.03
C SER A 74 -22.39 5.52 4.75
N PHE A 75 -21.17 5.05 4.51
CA PHE A 75 -20.80 4.19 3.38
C PHE A 75 -20.87 2.70 3.73
N LEU A 76 -21.26 2.34 4.95
CA LEU A 76 -21.49 0.94 5.36
C LEU A 76 -22.90 0.49 4.97
N ILE A 77 -22.97 -0.42 4.01
CA ILE A 77 -24.21 -1.04 3.51
C ILE A 77 -24.27 -2.53 3.92
N GLY A 78 -25.33 -3.24 3.55
CA GLY A 78 -25.43 -4.70 3.73
C GLY A 78 -25.15 -5.22 5.15
N ARG A 79 -24.23 -6.19 5.25
CA ARG A 79 -23.82 -6.86 6.49
C ARG A 79 -23.08 -5.89 7.43
N ALA A 80 -22.21 -5.04 6.88
CA ALA A 80 -21.49 -4.04 7.65
C ALA A 80 -22.43 -2.99 8.28
N SER A 81 -23.45 -2.55 7.54
CA SER A 81 -24.52 -1.68 8.06
C SER A 81 -25.28 -2.33 9.23
N LYS A 82 -25.58 -3.63 9.12
CA LYS A 82 -26.28 -4.37 10.19
C LYS A 82 -25.44 -4.44 11.46
N TRP A 83 -24.14 -4.68 11.34
CA TRP A 83 -23.21 -4.67 12.48
C TRP A 83 -23.15 -3.30 13.17
N ILE A 84 -22.90 -2.21 12.43
CA ILE A 84 -22.75 -0.89 13.07
C ILE A 84 -24.07 -0.41 13.69
N LYS A 85 -25.23 -0.74 13.09
CA LYS A 85 -26.55 -0.46 13.67
C LYS A 85 -26.77 -1.23 14.98
N ALA A 86 -26.37 -2.50 15.04
CA ALA A 86 -26.45 -3.30 16.27
C ALA A 86 -25.51 -2.78 17.37
N TYR A 87 -24.31 -2.31 17.00
CA TYR A 87 -23.40 -1.64 17.93
C TYR A 87 -24.02 -0.35 18.49
N LEU A 88 -24.59 0.49 17.61
CA LEU A 88 -25.27 1.73 18.00
C LEU A 88 -26.51 1.51 18.87
N SER A 89 -27.28 0.43 18.68
CA SER A 89 -28.45 0.15 19.53
C SER A 89 -28.09 -0.29 20.95
N ASN A 90 -26.92 -0.91 21.15
CA ASN A 90 -26.42 -1.32 22.47
C ASN A 90 -25.78 -0.17 23.26
N LEU A 91 -25.50 0.94 22.58
CA LEU A 91 -24.75 2.11 23.06
C LEU A 91 -25.54 3.02 24.02
N THR A 92 -26.69 2.56 24.52
CA THR A 92 -27.50 3.25 25.54
C THR A 92 -26.82 3.31 26.91
N ASN A 93 -25.81 2.47 27.15
CA ASN A 93 -24.91 2.60 28.30
C ASN A 93 -23.76 3.58 27.96
N LYS A 94 -23.61 4.64 28.77
CA LYS A 94 -22.67 5.78 28.54
C LYS A 94 -21.24 5.37 28.19
N ASP A 95 -20.75 4.24 28.72
CA ASP A 95 -19.37 3.80 28.58
C ASP A 95 -19.05 3.14 27.22
N GLN A 96 -20.06 2.73 26.44
CA GLN A 96 -19.85 2.02 25.17
C GLN A 96 -19.53 2.93 23.97
N SER A 97 -19.20 4.21 24.18
CA SER A 97 -18.79 5.11 23.09
C SER A 97 -17.37 4.91 22.56
N TYR A 98 -16.60 3.99 23.14
CA TYR A 98 -15.17 3.79 22.84
C TYR A 98 -14.83 3.62 21.35
N LEU A 99 -15.65 2.93 20.57
CA LEU A 99 -15.42 2.75 19.13
C LEU A 99 -15.47 4.09 18.39
N PHE A 100 -16.45 4.95 18.69
CA PHE A 100 -16.63 6.26 18.06
C PHE A 100 -15.65 7.33 18.55
N ASN A 101 -14.87 7.05 19.59
CA ASN A 101 -13.84 7.94 20.11
C ASN A 101 -12.44 7.65 19.52
N SER A 102 -12.28 6.58 18.73
CA SER A 102 -11.00 6.23 18.10
C SER A 102 -11.17 5.61 16.72
N TRP A 103 -10.64 6.28 15.69
CA TRP A 103 -10.57 5.76 14.32
C TRP A 103 -9.80 4.43 14.27
N LYS A 104 -8.74 4.29 15.07
CA LYS A 104 -7.91 3.07 15.10
C LYS A 104 -8.64 1.87 15.68
N LEU A 105 -9.52 2.06 16.67
CA LEU A 105 -10.37 0.97 17.17
C LEU A 105 -11.42 0.56 16.13
N PHE A 106 -12.02 1.51 15.41
CA PHE A 106 -12.94 1.21 14.31
C PHE A 106 -12.27 0.45 13.16
N GLU A 107 -11.10 0.92 12.72
CA GLU A 107 -10.28 0.24 11.71
C GLU A 107 -9.97 -1.20 12.14
N SER A 108 -9.47 -1.41 13.36
CA SER A 108 -9.17 -2.73 13.91
C SER A 108 -10.39 -3.66 13.97
N GLN A 109 -11.55 -3.16 14.42
CA GLN A 109 -12.80 -3.95 14.46
C GLN A 109 -13.29 -4.29 13.05
N LEU A 110 -13.20 -3.38 12.09
CA LEU A 110 -13.61 -3.63 10.71
C LEU A 110 -12.72 -4.72 10.05
N PHE A 111 -11.40 -4.67 10.25
CA PHE A 111 -10.48 -5.73 9.83
C PHE A 111 -10.74 -7.06 10.55
N THR A 112 -11.03 -7.04 11.86
CA THR A 112 -11.31 -8.26 12.64
C THR A 112 -12.59 -8.97 12.18
N LEU A 113 -13.62 -8.21 11.80
CA LEU A 113 -14.95 -8.75 11.45
C LEU A 113 -15.13 -9.03 9.96
N PHE A 114 -14.43 -8.30 9.09
CA PHE A 114 -14.61 -8.36 7.64
C PHE A 114 -13.32 -8.54 6.84
N GLY A 115 -12.14 -8.52 7.45
CA GLY A 115 -10.87 -8.81 6.76
C GLY A 115 -10.65 -10.30 6.50
N ASP A 116 -9.65 -10.63 5.67
CA ASP A 116 -9.23 -12.01 5.45
C ASP A 116 -8.28 -12.45 6.58
N PRO A 117 -8.65 -13.46 7.41
CA PRO A 117 -7.77 -13.95 8.49
C PRO A 117 -6.43 -14.50 7.98
N ASN A 118 -6.33 -14.85 6.70
CA ASN A 118 -5.14 -15.41 6.07
C ASN A 118 -4.38 -14.38 5.19
N GLU A 119 -4.73 -13.08 5.22
CA GLU A 119 -4.10 -12.06 4.37
C GLU A 119 -2.57 -12.12 4.43
N PHE A 120 -2.00 -12.23 5.64
CA PHE A 120 -0.55 -12.34 5.85
C PHE A 120 0.04 -13.58 5.19
N ARG A 121 -0.54 -14.77 5.42
CA ARG A 121 -0.06 -16.04 4.86
C ARG A 121 -0.18 -16.08 3.34
N LYS A 122 -1.19 -15.40 2.80
CA LYS A 122 -1.39 -15.25 1.36
C LYS A 122 -0.33 -14.33 0.75
N ALA A 123 -0.02 -13.21 1.39
CA ALA A 123 1.05 -12.31 0.96
C ALA A 123 2.44 -12.97 1.04
N GLU A 124 2.70 -13.75 2.09
CA GLU A 124 3.91 -14.56 2.25
C GLU A 124 4.05 -15.59 1.10
N ALA A 125 3.01 -16.38 0.84
CA ALA A 125 2.99 -17.33 -0.28
C ALA A 125 3.10 -16.66 -1.66
N GLU A 126 2.57 -15.44 -1.82
CA GLU A 126 2.71 -14.64 -3.04
C GLU A 126 4.16 -14.19 -3.22
N LEU A 127 4.83 -13.69 -2.18
CA LEU A 127 6.26 -13.34 -2.21
C LEU A 127 7.14 -14.55 -2.55
N ASP A 128 6.90 -15.72 -1.94
CA ASP A 128 7.62 -16.96 -2.26
C ASP A 128 7.41 -17.40 -3.73
N SER A 129 6.27 -17.06 -4.32
CA SER A 129 5.98 -17.35 -5.74
C SER A 129 6.67 -16.40 -6.73
N LEU A 130 7.14 -15.22 -6.28
CA LEU A 130 7.80 -14.20 -7.10
C LEU A 130 9.25 -14.58 -7.46
N ARG A 131 9.42 -15.55 -8.36
CA ARG A 131 10.72 -15.88 -8.92
C ARG A 131 11.11 -14.93 -10.06
N MET A 132 12.27 -14.27 -9.93
CA MET A 132 12.86 -13.46 -11.01
C MET A 132 13.03 -14.29 -12.29
N LYS A 133 12.64 -13.73 -13.45
CA LYS A 133 12.79 -14.41 -14.75
C LYS A 133 14.27 -14.57 -15.09
N LYS A 134 14.67 -15.80 -15.42
CA LYS A 134 16.06 -16.21 -15.73
C LYS A 134 16.76 -15.36 -16.80
N VAL A 135 16.00 -14.71 -17.67
CA VAL A 135 16.46 -13.82 -18.75
C VAL A 135 17.33 -12.67 -18.25
N GLY A 136 17.09 -12.13 -17.04
CA GLY A 136 17.92 -11.06 -16.49
C GLY A 136 19.35 -11.52 -16.13
N MET A 137 19.48 -12.73 -15.58
CA MET A 137 20.74 -13.20 -14.98
C MET A 137 21.84 -13.40 -16.03
N TYR A 138 21.50 -13.99 -17.18
CA TYR A 138 22.47 -14.26 -18.26
C TYR A 138 23.04 -12.97 -18.88
N ASN A 139 22.22 -11.93 -19.00
CA ASN A 139 22.64 -10.65 -19.58
C ASN A 139 23.68 -9.96 -18.71
N TYR A 140 23.48 -9.91 -17.38
CA TYR A 140 24.48 -9.32 -16.49
C TYR A 140 25.79 -10.10 -16.46
N THR A 141 25.75 -11.43 -16.38
CA THR A 141 26.98 -12.23 -16.41
C THR A 141 27.76 -12.08 -17.71
N PHE A 142 27.06 -11.97 -18.85
CA PHE A 142 27.69 -11.80 -20.16
C PHE A 142 28.33 -10.41 -20.29
N LEU A 143 27.57 -9.35 -20.02
CA LEU A 143 28.05 -7.97 -20.10
C LEU A 143 29.24 -7.71 -19.16
N ILE A 144 29.21 -8.24 -17.93
CA ILE A 144 30.34 -8.15 -17.00
C ILE A 144 31.56 -8.91 -17.57
N SER A 145 31.39 -10.13 -18.07
CA SER A 145 32.52 -10.89 -18.64
C SER A 145 33.13 -10.21 -19.87
N GLU A 146 32.34 -9.53 -20.70
CA GLU A 146 32.81 -8.86 -21.91
C GLU A 146 33.53 -7.54 -21.61
N VAL A 147 32.98 -6.70 -20.71
CA VAL A 147 33.66 -5.47 -20.24
C VAL A 147 35.01 -5.81 -19.58
N TRP A 148 35.05 -6.84 -18.73
CA TRP A 148 36.26 -7.19 -17.99
C TRP A 148 37.31 -7.89 -18.87
N SER A 149 36.90 -8.47 -20.01
CA SER A 149 37.84 -8.99 -21.02
C SER A 149 38.58 -7.87 -21.74
N GLN A 150 37.91 -6.73 -21.97
CA GLN A 150 38.51 -5.56 -22.62
C GLN A 150 39.48 -4.83 -21.68
N GLU A 151 39.13 -4.70 -20.40
CA GLU A 151 39.96 -4.02 -19.39
C GLU A 151 41.25 -4.79 -19.03
N LEU A 152 41.23 -6.13 -19.12
CA LEU A 152 42.31 -7.02 -18.67
C LEU A 152 43.08 -7.71 -19.82
N GLU A 153 42.73 -7.43 -21.09
CA GLU A 153 43.27 -8.07 -22.31
C GLU A 153 43.24 -9.61 -22.33
N ILE A 154 42.38 -10.23 -21.52
CA ILE A 154 42.20 -11.70 -21.41
C ILE A 154 40.93 -12.17 -22.11
N GLY A 155 40.97 -13.37 -22.68
CA GLY A 155 39.84 -13.91 -23.43
C GLY A 155 38.63 -14.23 -22.53
N VAL A 156 37.43 -13.86 -23.00
CA VAL A 156 36.13 -14.10 -22.33
C VAL A 156 35.98 -15.54 -21.80
N LYS A 157 36.56 -16.53 -22.48
CA LYS A 157 36.51 -17.95 -22.10
C LYS A 157 37.34 -18.27 -20.84
N ASP A 158 38.53 -17.70 -20.70
CA ASP A 158 39.37 -17.85 -19.50
C ASP A 158 38.74 -17.09 -18.33
N LEU A 159 38.23 -15.88 -18.56
CA LEU A 159 37.45 -15.16 -17.54
C LEU A 159 36.24 -15.99 -17.05
N SER A 160 35.54 -16.67 -17.97
CA SER A 160 34.41 -17.54 -17.61
C SER A 160 34.84 -18.76 -16.80
N SER A 161 35.99 -19.37 -17.08
CA SER A 161 36.50 -20.52 -16.31
C SER A 161 37.04 -20.12 -14.93
N MET A 162 37.69 -18.95 -14.83
CA MET A 162 38.14 -18.32 -13.59
C MET A 162 36.95 -17.94 -12.69
N ILE A 163 35.93 -17.25 -13.23
CA ILE A 163 34.70 -16.91 -12.47
C ILE A 163 33.93 -18.17 -12.08
N SER A 164 33.95 -19.23 -12.90
CA SER A 164 33.40 -20.54 -12.56
C SER A 164 34.26 -21.32 -11.53
N GLY A 165 35.40 -20.79 -11.09
CA GLY A 165 36.26 -21.40 -10.08
C GLY A 165 37.01 -22.66 -10.53
N LYS A 166 37.14 -22.91 -11.83
CA LYS A 166 37.79 -24.13 -12.35
C LYS A 166 39.31 -24.03 -12.39
N ASP A 167 39.84 -22.85 -12.69
CA ASP A 167 41.27 -22.58 -12.85
C ASP A 167 41.80 -21.70 -11.71
N PHE A 168 41.61 -22.15 -10.47
CA PHE A 168 41.88 -21.37 -9.26
C PHE A 168 43.39 -21.32 -8.91
N HIS A 169 44.06 -20.22 -9.27
CA HIS A 169 45.45 -19.97 -8.88
C HIS A 169 45.53 -19.06 -7.62
N PRO A 170 46.16 -19.50 -6.50
CA PRO A 170 46.07 -18.79 -5.22
C PRO A 170 46.69 -17.38 -5.19
N GLY A 171 47.53 -17.03 -6.16
CA GLY A 171 48.13 -15.68 -6.28
C GLY A 171 47.17 -14.55 -6.65
N PHE A 172 45.96 -14.85 -7.14
CA PHE A 172 45.02 -13.82 -7.64
C PHE A 172 44.29 -13.00 -6.55
N TRP A 173 44.43 -13.37 -5.28
CA TRP A 173 43.70 -12.74 -4.16
C TRP A 173 44.21 -11.36 -3.73
N ILE A 174 45.37 -10.93 -4.21
CA ILE A 174 46.06 -9.74 -3.69
C ILE A 174 45.29 -8.42 -3.92
N ASN A 175 44.34 -8.38 -4.87
CA ASN A 175 43.56 -7.16 -5.17
C ASN A 175 42.02 -7.33 -5.22
N TRP A 176 41.49 -8.53 -4.93
CA TRP A 176 40.03 -8.79 -4.99
C TRP A 176 39.18 -7.86 -4.09
N PRO A 177 39.61 -7.49 -2.86
CA PRO A 177 38.85 -6.56 -2.02
C PRO A 177 38.75 -5.13 -2.58
N ALA A 178 39.80 -4.65 -3.28
CA ALA A 178 39.82 -3.30 -3.84
C ALA A 178 38.85 -3.16 -5.03
N ILE A 179 38.79 -4.19 -5.88
CA ILE A 179 37.87 -4.27 -7.02
C ILE A 179 36.40 -4.25 -6.55
N LEU A 180 36.10 -4.87 -5.41
CA LEU A 180 34.77 -4.82 -4.80
C LEU A 180 34.40 -3.43 -4.24
N GLN A 181 35.37 -2.59 -3.86
CA GLN A 181 35.11 -1.20 -3.43
C GLN A 181 34.72 -0.29 -4.60
N GLU A 182 35.44 -0.36 -5.73
CA GLU A 182 35.07 0.34 -6.98
C GLU A 182 33.62 0.02 -7.40
N LEU A 183 33.22 -1.25 -7.33
CA LEU A 183 31.86 -1.70 -7.63
C LEU A 183 30.76 -1.16 -6.68
N THR A 184 31.12 -0.69 -5.49
CA THR A 184 30.15 0.01 -4.60
C THR A 184 30.01 1.49 -4.91
N LEU A 185 31.02 2.13 -5.50
CA LEU A 185 31.00 3.54 -5.87
C LEU A 185 30.19 3.79 -7.16
N PHE A 186 30.23 2.85 -8.11
CA PHE A 186 29.48 2.91 -9.38
C PHE A 186 27.95 2.73 -9.27
N LYS A 187 27.39 2.84 -8.05
CA LYS A 187 25.98 2.56 -7.74
C LYS A 187 25.22 3.75 -7.15
N THR A 188 25.73 4.97 -7.35
CA THR A 188 25.08 6.25 -6.99
C THR A 188 24.79 7.06 -8.25
#